data_AF-A0A183GLI2-F1
#
_entry.id   AF-A0A183GLI2-F1
#
_cell.length_a   1.000
_cell.length_b   1.000
_cell.length_c   1.000
_cell.angle_alpha   90.00
_cell.angle_beta   90.00
_cell.angle_gamma   90.00
#
_symmetry.space_group_name_H-M   'P 1'
#
loop_
_entity.id
_entity.type
_entity.pdbx_description
1 polymer ?
#
loop_
_entity_poly.entity_id
_entity_poly.type
_entity_poly.pdbx_seq_one_letter_code
_entity_poly.pdbx_strand_id
1 'polypeptide(L)'
;MTTSLSTRQGLLTKVSGKLSTLLDDAQQEATIQVPAEAERKNSYLQGKKLQLTKMKKSVEAVTANVDAALQAYTEAADALDSNTPQLTAIIERVSANSMTTQDLLLRAHAAISELEMALEDVSVSAALDANRTRGHSYPARALTHTQIQWESMGVGKFLECL
;
A
#
# COMPACT_ATOMS: atom_id res chain seq x y z
N MET A 1 26.37 -33.46 1.52
CA MET A 1 25.83 -32.23 0.88
C MET A 1 27.02 -31.49 0.27
N THR A 2 26.98 -31.15 -1.02
CA THR A 2 28.07 -30.40 -1.65
C THR A 2 28.16 -29.01 -1.02
N THR A 3 29.37 -28.46 -0.86
CA THR A 3 29.59 -27.15 -0.24
C THR A 3 28.75 -26.05 -0.90
N SER A 4 28.60 -26.14 -2.22
CA SER A 4 27.79 -25.24 -3.05
C SER A 4 26.29 -25.25 -2.70
N LEU A 5 25.71 -26.43 -2.43
CA LEU A 5 24.28 -26.54 -2.10
C LEU A 5 24.00 -26.02 -0.68
N SER A 6 24.88 -26.35 0.28
CA SER A 6 24.77 -25.86 1.66
C SER A 6 24.83 -24.32 1.74
N THR A 7 25.71 -23.68 0.96
CA THR A 7 25.79 -22.22 0.89
C THR A 7 24.49 -21.60 0.37
N ARG A 8 23.93 -22.15 -0.71
CA ARG A 8 22.67 -21.66 -1.28
C ARG A 8 21.48 -21.86 -0.34
N GLN A 9 21.42 -23.00 0.34
CA GLN A 9 20.43 -23.23 1.39
C GLN A 9 20.53 -22.17 2.49
N GLY A 10 21.74 -21.88 2.98
CA GLY A 10 21.95 -20.86 4.00
C GLY A 10 21.52 -19.46 3.56
N LEU A 11 21.78 -19.10 2.30
CA LEU A 11 21.30 -17.84 1.72
C LEU A 11 19.78 -17.80 1.64
N LEU A 12 19.16 -18.88 1.12
CA LEU A 12 17.71 -19.01 1.01
C LEU A 12 17.03 -18.87 2.38
N THR A 13 17.53 -19.56 3.41
CA THR A 13 17.02 -19.45 4.79
C THR A 13 17.11 -18.01 5.30
N LYS A 14 18.24 -17.33 5.06
CA LYS A 14 18.45 -15.96 5.51
C LYS A 14 17.49 -14.98 4.84
N VAL A 15 17.27 -15.08 3.53
CA VAL A 15 16.35 -14.17 2.83
C VAL A 15 14.89 -14.49 3.14
N SER A 16 14.54 -15.77 3.30
CA SER A 16 13.20 -16.20 3.71
C SER A 16 12.86 -15.70 5.11
N GLY A 17 13.81 -15.75 6.05
CA GLY A 17 13.63 -15.20 7.39
C GLY A 17 13.34 -13.69 7.37
N LYS A 18 14.05 -12.93 6.53
CA LYS A 18 13.78 -11.49 6.34
C LYS A 18 12.40 -11.21 5.73
N LEU A 19 11.97 -12.04 4.78
CA LEU A 19 10.65 -11.90 4.18
C LEU A 19 9.57 -12.14 5.24
N SER A 20 9.68 -13.21 6.03
CA SER A 20 8.74 -13.52 7.10
C SER A 20 8.56 -12.33 8.07
N THR A 21 9.66 -11.74 8.54
CA THR A 21 9.57 -10.56 9.43
C THR A 21 8.88 -9.37 8.79
N LEU A 22 9.11 -9.13 7.49
CA LEU A 22 8.45 -8.04 6.79
C LEU A 22 6.95 -8.30 6.59
N LEU A 23 6.54 -9.56 6.43
CA LEU A 23 5.11 -9.91 6.33
C LEU A 23 4.40 -9.68 7.66
N ASP A 24 5.04 -10.03 8.77
CA ASP A 24 4.49 -9.78 10.11
C ASP A 24 4.34 -8.27 10.36
N ASP A 25 5.36 -7.47 9.99
CA ASP A 25 5.32 -6.00 10.07
C ASP A 25 4.22 -5.41 9.18
N ALA A 26 4.07 -5.92 7.95
CA ALA A 26 3.05 -5.45 7.00
C ALA A 26 1.64 -5.72 7.51
N GLN A 27 1.40 -6.89 8.12
CA GLN A 27 0.10 -7.23 8.69
C GLN A 27 -0.27 -6.31 9.86
N GLN A 28 0.70 -5.94 10.70
CA GLN A 28 0.48 -4.99 11.79
C GLN A 28 0.14 -3.59 11.25
N GLU A 29 0.81 -3.16 10.18
CA GLU A 29 0.65 -1.82 9.61
C GLU A 29 -0.58 -1.65 8.71
N ALA A 30 -1.12 -2.73 8.15
CA ALA A 30 -2.35 -2.70 7.36
C ALA A 30 -3.59 -2.29 8.20
N THR A 31 -3.51 -2.35 9.53
CA THR A 31 -4.60 -1.88 10.41
C THR A 31 -4.57 -0.34 10.50
N ILE A 32 -5.51 0.33 9.81
CA ILE A 32 -5.64 1.78 9.82
C ILE A 32 -6.59 2.22 10.94
N GLN A 33 -6.09 2.95 11.94
CA GLN A 33 -6.91 3.67 12.92
C GLN A 33 -6.90 5.16 12.58
N VAL A 34 -7.91 5.61 11.83
CA VAL A 34 -8.00 7.01 11.39
C VAL A 34 -8.35 7.92 12.59
N PRO A 35 -7.55 8.96 12.89
CA PRO A 35 -7.86 9.93 13.93
C PRO A 35 -9.15 10.72 13.61
N ALA A 36 -9.94 11.04 14.63
CA ALA A 36 -11.22 11.76 14.48
C ALA A 36 -11.06 13.24 14.07
N GLU A 37 -9.93 13.87 14.36
CA GLU A 37 -9.69 15.30 14.09
C GLU A 37 -9.20 15.56 12.66
N ALA A 38 -9.93 16.40 11.93
CA ALA A 38 -9.73 16.68 10.50
C ALA A 38 -8.32 17.23 10.16
N GLU A 39 -7.75 18.10 11.00
CA GLU A 39 -6.41 18.66 10.78
C GLU A 39 -5.29 17.62 10.97
N ARG A 40 -5.44 16.71 11.94
CA ARG A 40 -4.49 15.60 12.16
C ARG A 40 -4.67 14.50 11.13
N LYS A 41 -5.88 14.34 10.60
CA LYS A 41 -6.25 13.29 9.64
C LYS A 41 -5.45 13.37 8.34
N ASN A 42 -5.29 14.56 7.73
CA ASN A 42 -4.59 14.66 6.44
C ASN A 42 -3.08 14.35 6.59
N SER A 43 -2.42 14.92 7.60
CA SER A 43 -1.02 14.61 7.92
C SER A 43 -0.81 13.13 8.24
N TYR A 44 -1.74 12.54 9.01
CA TYR A 44 -1.76 11.10 9.30
C TYR A 44 -1.90 10.25 8.02
N LEU A 45 -2.85 10.56 7.15
CA LEU A 45 -3.06 9.81 5.89
C LEU A 45 -1.86 9.90 4.96
N GLN A 46 -1.21 11.07 4.86
CA GLN A 46 0.01 11.21 4.07
C GLN A 46 1.17 10.40 4.66
N GLY A 47 1.36 10.44 5.98
CA GLY A 47 2.35 9.64 6.69
C GLY A 47 2.11 8.14 6.49
N LYS A 48 0.86 7.70 6.65
CA LYS A 48 0.46 6.30 6.47
C LYS A 48 0.65 5.84 5.02
N LYS A 49 0.29 6.67 4.03
CA LYS A 49 0.56 6.39 2.60
C LYS A 49 2.04 6.17 2.33
N LEU A 50 2.91 7.04 2.86
CA LEU A 50 4.35 6.92 2.70
C LEU A 50 4.87 5.62 3.32
N GLN A 51 4.40 5.29 4.53
CA GLN A 51 4.77 4.08 5.25
C GLN A 51 4.35 2.82 4.50
N LEU A 52 3.09 2.73 4.07
CA LEU A 52 2.57 1.60 3.28
C LEU A 52 3.31 1.46 1.95
N THR A 53 3.62 2.57 1.27
CA THR A 53 4.40 2.55 0.01
C THR A 53 5.81 2.01 0.24
N LYS A 54 6.48 2.42 1.32
CA LYS A 54 7.82 1.94 1.67
C LYS A 54 7.78 0.45 2.02
N MET A 55 6.77 0.02 2.78
CA MET A 55 6.60 -1.39 3.15
C MET A 55 6.39 -2.25 1.91
N LYS A 56 5.47 -1.85 1.02
CA LYS A 56 5.21 -2.54 -0.25
C LYS A 56 6.49 -2.76 -1.04
N LYS A 57 7.26 -1.70 -1.29
CA LYS A 57 8.54 -1.78 -2.02
C LYS A 57 9.55 -2.70 -1.33
N SER A 58 9.58 -2.72 0.00
CA SER A 58 10.46 -3.59 0.77
C SER A 58 10.06 -5.06 0.61
N VAL A 59 8.76 -5.38 0.73
CA VAL A 59 8.23 -6.73 0.53
C VAL A 59 8.49 -7.20 -0.90
N GLU A 60 8.22 -6.37 -1.91
CA GLU A 60 8.50 -6.69 -3.33
C GLU A 60 9.99 -7.02 -3.55
N ALA A 61 10.90 -6.17 -3.06
CA ALA A 61 12.33 -6.37 -3.25
C ALA A 61 12.84 -7.65 -2.56
N VAL A 62 12.36 -7.94 -1.35
CA VAL A 62 12.76 -9.16 -0.63
C VAL A 62 12.11 -10.40 -1.24
N THR A 63 10.88 -10.32 -1.73
CA THR A 63 10.20 -11.40 -2.47
C THR A 63 11.03 -11.80 -3.70
N ALA A 64 11.47 -10.83 -4.51
CA ALA A 64 12.33 -11.10 -5.66
C ALA A 64 13.68 -11.76 -5.25
N ASN A 65 14.25 -11.36 -4.11
CA ASN A 65 15.47 -11.98 -3.60
C ASN A 65 15.26 -13.43 -3.13
N VAL A 66 14.10 -13.73 -2.53
CA VAL A 66 13.73 -15.09 -2.11
C VAL A 66 13.53 -15.98 -3.34
N ASP A 67 12.84 -15.48 -4.36
CA ASP A 67 12.62 -16.20 -5.62
C ASP A 67 13.94 -16.53 -6.32
N ALA A 68 14.83 -15.54 -6.46
CA ALA A 68 16.17 -15.75 -7.03
C ALA A 68 17.01 -16.75 -6.21
N ALA A 69 16.95 -16.69 -4.88
CA ALA A 69 17.65 -17.62 -4.01
C ALA A 69 17.09 -19.04 -4.10
N LEU A 70 15.78 -19.18 -4.25
CA LEU A 70 15.10 -20.46 -4.42
C LEU A 70 15.50 -21.10 -5.74
N GLN A 71 15.46 -20.35 -6.83
CA GLN A 71 15.88 -20.81 -8.14
C GLN A 71 17.34 -21.30 -8.12
N ALA A 72 18.25 -20.50 -7.55
CA ALA A 72 19.65 -20.91 -7.43
C ALA A 72 19.82 -22.19 -6.60
N TYR A 73 19.03 -22.35 -5.53
CA TYR A 73 19.07 -23.53 -4.67
C TYR A 73 18.57 -24.78 -5.39
N THR A 74 17.48 -24.70 -6.13
CA THR A 74 16.94 -25.83 -6.90
C THR A 74 17.84 -26.19 -8.08
N GLU A 75 18.37 -25.21 -8.82
CA GLU A 75 19.35 -25.45 -9.89
C GLU A 75 20.61 -26.16 -9.39
N ALA A 76 21.08 -25.80 -8.19
CA ALA A 76 22.22 -26.47 -7.58
C ALA A 76 21.92 -27.91 -7.12
N ALA A 77 20.66 -28.21 -6.81
CA ALA A 77 20.21 -29.56 -6.49
C ALA A 77 20.07 -30.40 -7.76
N ASP A 78 19.57 -29.83 -8.84
CA ASP A 78 19.44 -30.49 -10.14
C ASP A 78 20.80 -30.83 -10.75
N ALA A 79 21.84 -30.02 -10.45
CA ALA A 79 23.21 -30.25 -10.87
C ALA A 79 23.97 -31.31 -10.04
N LEU A 80 23.31 -31.99 -9.09
CA LEU A 80 23.94 -33.05 -8.31
C LEU A 80 24.19 -34.30 -9.16
N ASP A 81 25.40 -34.87 -9.02
CA ASP A 81 25.75 -36.11 -9.70
C ASP A 81 24.98 -37.31 -9.14
N SER A 82 24.65 -38.29 -9.99
CA SER A 82 23.92 -39.50 -9.60
C SER A 82 24.68 -40.36 -8.58
N ASN A 83 26.01 -40.22 -8.47
CA ASN A 83 26.82 -40.93 -7.49
C ASN A 83 26.96 -40.17 -6.16
N THR A 84 26.28 -39.03 -6.00
CA THR A 84 26.28 -38.27 -4.76
C THR A 84 25.76 -39.14 -3.61
N PRO A 85 26.54 -39.34 -2.52
CA PRO A 85 26.06 -40.10 -1.37
C PRO A 85 24.79 -39.48 -0.81
N GLN A 86 23.80 -40.33 -0.51
CA GLN A 86 22.50 -39.93 0.03
C GLN A 86 21.71 -38.97 -0.88
N LEU A 87 21.89 -39.06 -2.21
CA LEU A 87 21.20 -38.21 -3.19
C LEU A 87 19.70 -38.11 -2.92
N THR A 88 19.01 -39.25 -2.76
CA THR A 88 17.56 -39.30 -2.48
C THR A 88 17.17 -38.43 -1.27
N ALA A 89 17.88 -38.58 -0.14
CA ALA A 89 17.60 -37.81 1.06
C ALA A 89 17.91 -36.31 0.89
N ILE A 90 18.87 -35.95 0.03
CA ILE A 90 19.16 -34.56 -0.31
C ILE A 90 18.01 -33.98 -1.14
N ILE A 91 17.53 -34.70 -2.16
CA ILE A 91 16.42 -34.26 -3.02
C ILE A 91 15.13 -34.10 -2.21
N GLU A 92 14.82 -35.03 -1.30
CA GLU A 92 13.66 -34.90 -0.40
C GLU A 92 13.72 -33.63 0.45
N ARG A 93 14.89 -33.30 1.02
CA ARG A 93 15.08 -32.05 1.79
C ARG A 93 14.98 -30.81 0.91
N VAL A 94 15.56 -30.84 -0.28
CA VAL A 94 15.44 -29.73 -1.25
C VAL A 94 13.97 -29.49 -1.60
N SER A 95 13.21 -30.57 -1.86
CA SER A 95 11.79 -30.50 -2.15
C SER A 95 11.01 -29.87 -0.99
N ALA A 96 11.22 -30.35 0.24
CA ALA A 96 10.54 -29.82 1.42
C ALA A 96 10.85 -28.34 1.68
N ASN A 97 12.13 -27.95 1.56
CA ASN A 97 12.54 -26.56 1.68
C ASN A 97 11.91 -25.68 0.59
N SER A 98 11.91 -26.17 -0.66
CA SER A 98 11.36 -25.44 -1.80
C SER A 98 9.85 -25.21 -1.64
N MET A 99 9.10 -26.24 -1.22
CA MET A 99 7.67 -26.10 -0.93
C MET A 99 7.41 -25.06 0.17
N THR A 100 8.20 -25.09 1.24
CA THR A 100 8.06 -24.12 2.35
C THR A 100 8.34 -22.69 1.88
N THR A 101 9.36 -22.49 1.03
CA THR A 101 9.65 -21.18 0.46
C THR A 101 8.57 -20.73 -0.52
N GLN A 102 8.02 -21.62 -1.35
CA GLN A 102 6.93 -21.28 -2.27
C GLN A 102 5.68 -20.82 -1.52
N ASP A 103 5.32 -21.48 -0.42
CA ASP A 103 4.23 -21.02 0.45
C ASP A 103 4.48 -19.60 0.98
N LEU A 104 5.71 -19.32 1.40
CA LEU A 104 6.10 -17.98 1.85
C LEU A 104 5.99 -16.93 0.73
N LEU A 105 6.35 -17.27 -0.51
CA LEU A 105 6.20 -16.39 -1.67
C LEU A 105 4.72 -16.10 -1.98
N LEU A 106 3.85 -17.11 -1.90
CA LEU A 106 2.40 -16.92 -2.05
C LEU A 106 1.85 -15.95 -0.99
N ARG A 107 2.25 -16.13 0.27
CA ARG A 107 1.90 -15.21 1.36
C ARG A 107 2.41 -13.79 1.10
N ALA A 108 3.60 -13.65 0.52
CA ALA A 108 4.13 -12.34 0.18
C ALA A 108 3.35 -11.64 -0.93
N HIS A 109 2.93 -12.36 -1.98
CA HIS A 109 2.06 -11.81 -3.01
C HIS A 109 0.69 -11.39 -2.49
N ALA A 110 0.12 -12.18 -1.56
CA ALA A 110 -1.11 -11.79 -0.86
C ALA A 110 -0.91 -10.49 -0.07
N ALA A 111 0.17 -10.38 0.72
CA ALA A 111 0.47 -9.17 1.48
C ALA A 111 0.73 -7.94 0.59
N ILE A 112 1.39 -8.11 -0.56
CA ILE A 112 1.56 -7.02 -1.54
C ILE A 112 0.19 -6.51 -2.02
N SER A 113 -0.72 -7.43 -2.34
CA SER A 113 -2.08 -7.10 -2.78
C SER A 113 -2.87 -6.38 -1.67
N GLU A 114 -2.74 -6.82 -0.42
CA GLU A 114 -3.34 -6.15 0.74
C GLU A 114 -2.80 -4.74 0.95
N LEU A 115 -1.49 -4.54 0.82
CA LEU A 115 -0.86 -3.22 0.90
C LEU A 115 -1.31 -2.30 -0.25
N GLU A 116 -1.53 -2.85 -1.45
CA GLU A 116 -2.09 -2.11 -2.58
C GLU A 116 -3.51 -1.63 -2.28
N MET A 117 -4.40 -2.52 -1.82
CA MET A 117 -5.75 -2.14 -1.40
C MET A 117 -5.74 -1.08 -0.30
N ALA A 118 -4.88 -1.23 0.71
CA ALA A 118 -4.76 -0.24 1.78
C ALA A 118 -4.25 1.13 1.27
N LEU A 119 -3.36 1.15 0.27
CA LEU A 119 -2.90 2.39 -0.36
C LEU A 119 -4.00 3.08 -1.18
N GLU A 120 -4.86 2.29 -1.83
CA GLU A 120 -6.05 2.78 -2.54
C GLU A 120 -7.04 3.39 -1.55
N ASP A 121 -7.36 2.70 -0.46
CA ASP A 121 -8.26 3.18 0.59
C ASP A 121 -7.80 4.51 1.21
N VAL A 122 -6.50 4.64 1.50
CA VAL A 122 -5.90 5.89 1.98
C VAL A 122 -6.02 7.00 0.94
N SER A 123 -5.83 6.68 -0.34
CA SER A 123 -5.91 7.65 -1.43
C SER A 123 -7.35 8.13 -1.68
N VAL A 124 -8.33 7.22 -1.64
CA VAL A 124 -9.76 7.56 -1.74
C VAL A 124 -10.20 8.40 -0.55
N SER A 125 -9.78 8.03 0.67
CA SER A 125 -10.09 8.79 1.89
C SER A 125 -9.57 10.22 1.83
N ALA A 126 -8.33 10.40 1.33
CA ALA A 126 -7.75 11.73 1.14
C ALA A 126 -8.50 12.56 0.07
N ALA A 127 -8.97 11.93 -1.01
CA ALA A 127 -9.70 12.60 -2.08
C ALA A 127 -11.11 13.06 -1.64
N LEU A 128 -11.83 12.24 -0.87
CA LEU A 128 -13.15 12.59 -0.33
C LEU A 128 -13.08 13.80 0.62
N ASP A 129 -12.06 13.87 1.47
CA ASP A 129 -11.85 15.02 2.37
C ASP A 129 -11.49 16.31 1.59
N ALA A 130 -10.69 16.19 0.53
CA ALA A 130 -10.36 17.33 -0.34
C ALA A 130 -11.60 17.88 -1.09
N ASN A 131 -12.55 17.03 -1.44
CA ASN A 131 -13.78 17.45 -2.11
C ASN A 131 -14.79 18.09 -1.14
N ARG A 132 -14.87 17.58 0.10
CA ARG A 132 -15.73 18.15 1.16
C ARG A 132 -15.28 19.57 1.58
N THR A 133 -13.97 19.83 1.59
CA THR A 133 -13.41 21.17 1.88
C THR A 133 -13.60 22.17 0.74
N ARG A 134 -13.57 21.72 -0.53
CA ARG A 134 -13.88 22.60 -1.68
C ARG A 134 -15.35 22.99 -1.78
N GLY A 135 -16.27 22.12 -1.37
CA GLY A 135 -17.72 22.38 -1.42
C GLY A 135 -18.24 23.45 -0.45
N HIS A 136 -17.39 24.04 0.40
CA HIS A 136 -17.78 25.08 1.38
C HIS A 136 -17.12 26.44 1.13
N SER A 137 -16.42 26.64 0.01
CA SER A 137 -15.92 27.97 -0.38
C SER A 137 -16.93 28.66 -1.29
N TYR A 138 -18.00 29.21 -0.71
CA TYR A 138 -18.65 30.38 -1.30
C TYR A 138 -17.83 31.60 -0.89
N PRO A 139 -17.31 32.43 -1.81
CA PRO A 139 -16.76 33.70 -1.39
C PRO A 139 -17.93 34.53 -0.83
N ALA A 140 -17.88 34.81 0.47
CA ALA A 140 -18.66 35.87 1.08
C ALA A 140 -18.24 37.18 0.39
N ARG A 141 -18.93 37.50 -0.70
CA ARG A 141 -18.75 38.75 -1.42
C ARG A 141 -19.30 39.83 -0.50
N ALA A 142 -18.41 40.46 0.26
CA ALA A 142 -18.68 41.70 0.94
C ALA A 142 -19.12 42.72 -0.11
N LEU A 143 -20.43 42.86 -0.30
CA LEU A 143 -21.00 44.01 -0.99
C LEU A 143 -21.20 45.10 0.05
N THR A 144 -20.16 45.90 0.16
CA THR A 144 -20.19 47.25 0.71
C THR A 144 -21.36 48.02 0.12
N HIS A 145 -22.19 48.53 1.04
CA HIS A 145 -23.02 49.72 0.93
C HIS A 145 -22.87 50.48 -0.40
N THR A 146 -23.74 50.18 -1.36
CA THR A 146 -24.06 51.08 -2.47
C THR A 146 -25.56 51.18 -2.56
N GLN A 147 -26.02 52.31 -2.03
CA GLN A 147 -27.35 52.90 -2.09
C GLN A 147 -28.02 52.70 -3.46
N ILE A 148 -28.99 51.78 -3.53
CA ILE A 148 -30.00 51.74 -4.59
C ILE A 148 -31.23 52.42 -4.02
N GLN A 149 -31.27 53.74 -4.15
CA GLN A 149 -32.49 54.53 -4.04
C GLN A 149 -33.18 54.41 -5.39
N TRP A 150 -34.18 53.54 -5.56
CA TRP A 150 -35.29 53.68 -6.51
C TRP A 150 -36.34 52.61 -6.20
N GLU A 151 -37.29 52.93 -5.34
CA GLU A 151 -38.69 52.49 -5.50
C GLU A 151 -39.61 53.28 -4.57
N SER A 152 -40.79 53.59 -5.10
CA SER A 152 -41.95 54.15 -4.39
C SER A 152 -42.06 55.67 -4.30
N MET A 153 -42.40 56.30 -5.44
CA MET A 153 -43.54 57.21 -5.44
C MET A 153 -44.38 56.95 -6.68
N GLY A 154 -45.48 56.23 -6.46
CA GLY A 154 -46.51 55.96 -7.46
C GLY A 154 -47.07 57.25 -8.05
N VAL A 155 -47.00 57.39 -9.37
CA VAL A 155 -47.75 58.39 -10.11
C VAL A 155 -49.11 57.78 -10.45
N GLY A 156 -49.97 57.72 -9.44
CA GLY A 156 -51.41 57.64 -9.65
C GLY A 156 -51.99 59.04 -9.58
N LYS A 157 -52.36 59.62 -10.73
CA LYS A 157 -53.42 60.62 -10.93
C LYS A 157 -53.65 60.74 -12.44
N PHE A 158 -54.53 59.91 -12.98
CA PHE A 158 -55.94 60.25 -13.25
C PHE A 158 -56.08 61.43 -14.23
N LEU A 159 -56.51 61.07 -15.45
CA LEU A 159 -57.18 61.97 -16.38
C LEU A 159 -58.42 62.62 -15.71
N GLU A 160 -58.88 63.71 -16.34
CA GLU A 160 -60.16 64.42 -16.12
C GLU A 160 -60.20 65.47 -15.00
N CYS A 161 -60.03 66.74 -15.40
CA CYS A 161 -61.10 67.75 -15.32
C CYS A 161 -60.61 69.11 -15.87
N LEU A 162 -61.36 69.61 -16.88
CA LEU A 162 -61.41 70.96 -17.46
C LEU A 162 -60.20 71.47 -18.25
#